data_AF-A0A849DXR6-F1
#
_entry.id   AF-A0A849DXR6-F1
#
_cell.length_a   1.000
_cell.length_b   1.000
_cell.length_c   1.000
_cell.angle_alpha   90.00
_cell.angle_beta   90.00
_cell.angle_gamma   90.00
#
_symmetry.space_group_name_H-M   'P 1'
#
loop_
_entity.id
_entity.type
_entity.pdbx_description
1 polymer ?
#
loop_
_entity_poly.entity_id
_entity_poly.type
_entity_poly.pdbx_seq_one_letter_code
_entity_poly.pdbx_strand_id
1 'polypeptide(L)' 'PLIYLQPETIGQIHKVQRVRAEGLEVYLTIDAGPNIKLLFLEDNEGIVAQAFAGLQTIKPFG' A
#
# COMPACT_ATOMS: atom_id res chain seq x y z
N PRO A 1 24.97 -7.21 5.89
CA PRO A 1 23.68 -7.63 5.30
C PRO A 1 22.89 -6.37 4.91
N LEU A 2 22.26 -6.37 3.74
CA LEU A 2 21.45 -5.24 3.27
C LEU A 2 19.98 -5.55 3.58
N ILE A 3 19.35 -4.70 4.38
CA ILE A 3 17.96 -4.89 4.83
C ILE A 3 17.17 -3.62 4.50
N TYR A 4 16.23 -3.75 3.56
CA TYR A 4 15.34 -2.64 3.17
C TYR A 4 14.03 -2.62 3.95
N LEU A 5 13.52 -3.80 4.33
CA LEU A 5 12.25 -3.92 5.04
C LEU A 5 12.44 -3.59 6.52
N GLN A 6 11.70 -2.59 6.99
CA GLN A 6 11.62 -2.26 8.40
C GLN A 6 10.40 -2.96 9.03
N PRO A 7 10.32 -3.07 10.36
CA PRO A 7 9.14 -3.62 11.03
C PRO A 7 7.83 -2.95 10.59
N GLU A 8 7.88 -1.64 10.35
CA GLU A 8 6.74 -0.89 9.82
C GLU A 8 6.35 -1.33 8.40
N THR A 9 7.31 -1.58 7.52
CA THR A 9 7.07 -2.15 6.18
C THR A 9 6.31 -3.48 6.29
N ILE A 10 6.73 -4.36 7.20
CA ILE A 10 6.06 -5.65 7.45
C ILE A 10 4.63 -5.42 7.96
N GLY A 11 4.45 -4.48 8.90
CA GLY A 11 3.13 -4.08 9.39
C GLY A 11 2.20 -3.62 8.27
N GLN A 12 2.70 -2.85 7.31
CA GLN A 12 1.91 -2.41 6.16
C GLN A 12 1.61 -3.56 5.18
N ILE A 13 2.55 -4.50 4.97
CA ILE A 13 2.29 -5.72 4.17
C ILE A 13 1.13 -6.51 4.76
N HIS A 14 1.14 -6.75 6.08
CA HIS A 14 0.07 -7.48 6.77
C HIS A 14 -1.27 -6.74 6.67
N LYS A 15 -1.23 -5.41 6.76
CA LYS A 15 -2.43 -4.58 6.60
C LYS A 15 -3.02 -4.72 5.19
N VAL A 16 -2.20 -4.67 4.14
CA VAL A 16 -2.65 -4.89 2.76
C VAL A 16 -3.27 -6.28 2.60
N GLN A 17 -2.62 -7.33 3.12
CA GLN A 17 -3.17 -8.70 3.08
C GLN A 17 -4.54 -8.79 3.75
N ARG A 18 -4.69 -8.15 4.92
CA ARG A 18 -5.95 -8.13 5.68
C ARG A 18 -7.08 -7.42 4.92
N VAL A 19 -6.86 -6.17 4.48
CA VAL A 19 -7.93 -5.40 3.80
C VAL A 19 -8.34 -6.04 2.47
N ARG A 20 -7.41 -6.71 1.79
CA ARG A 20 -7.74 -7.52 0.60
C ARG A 20 -8.61 -8.72 0.92
N ALA A 21 -8.32 -9.44 2.01
CA ALA A 21 -9.16 -10.54 2.45
C ALA A 21 -10.56 -10.07 2.86
N GLU A 22 -10.69 -8.80 3.29
CA GLU A 22 -11.96 -8.12 3.58
C GLU A 22 -12.67 -7.59 2.31
N GLY A 23 -12.09 -7.74 1.12
CA GLY A 23 -12.70 -7.40 -0.17
C GLY A 23 -12.21 -6.11 -0.83
N LEU A 24 -11.28 -5.36 -0.21
CA LEU A 24 -10.70 -4.17 -0.83
C LEU A 24 -9.63 -4.56 -1.87
N GLU A 25 -9.91 -4.28 -3.14
CA GLU A 25 -8.97 -4.54 -4.22
C GLU A 25 -7.82 -3.52 -4.23
N VAL A 26 -6.76 -3.83 -3.48
CA VAL A 26 -5.52 -3.07 -3.37
C VAL A 26 -4.31 -4.01 -3.37
N TYR A 27 -3.26 -3.67 -4.10
CA TYR A 27 -2.04 -4.45 -4.26
C TYR A 27 -0.84 -3.63 -3.79
N LEU A 28 0.27 -4.29 -3.44
CA LEU A 28 1.49 -3.61 -3.01
C LEU A 28 2.70 -4.04 -3.84
N THR A 29 3.65 -3.13 -3.99
CA THR A 29 5.01 -3.41 -4.45
C THR A 29 6.01 -2.59 -3.64
N ILE A 30 7.26 -3.04 -3.58
CA ILE A 30 8.34 -2.43 -2.80
C ILE A 30 9.62 -2.47 -3.65
N ASP A 31 10.32 -1.34 -3.74
CA ASP A 31 11.64 -1.30 -4.40
C ASP A 31 12.76 -1.55 -3.37
N ALA A 32 13.97 -1.08 -3.65
CA ALA A 32 15.10 -1.04 -2.73
C ALA A 32 14.94 0.02 -1.63
N GLY A 33 13.89 -0.09 -0.80
CA GLY A 33 13.62 0.81 0.32
C GLY A 33 12.45 0.33 1.20
N PRO A 34 12.18 1.03 2.33
CA PRO A 34 11.13 0.63 3.27
C PRO A 34 9.71 1.04 2.82
N ASN A 35 9.61 1.91 1.81
CA ASN A 35 8.34 2.46 1.36
C ASN A 35 7.55 1.47 0.52
N ILE A 36 6.30 1.25 0.90
CA ILE A 36 5.33 0.51 0.09
C ILE A 36 4.69 1.42 -0.95
N LYS A 37 4.46 0.93 -2.16
CA LYS A 37 3.52 1.54 -3.10
C LYS A 37 2.25 0.72 -3.14
N LEU A 38 1.11 1.41 -3.15
CA LEU A 38 -0.19 0.79 -3.32
C LEU A 38 -0.68 0.99 -4.75
N LEU A 39 -1.24 -0.07 -5.32
CA LEU A 39 -1.89 -0.06 -6.64
C LEU A 39 -3.36 -0.46 -6.43
N PHE A 40 -4.27 0.37 -6.91
CA PHE A 40 -5.71 0.20 -6.76
C PHE A 40 -6.43 0.92 -7.90
N LEU A 41 -7.70 0.58 -8.14
CA LEU A 41 -8.56 1.26 -9.12
C LEU A 41 -9.03 2.61 -8.57
N GLU A 42 -9.26 3.59 -9.45
CA GLU A 42 -9.71 4.95 -9.05
C GLU A 42 -10.98 4.91 -8.18
N ASP A 43 -11.92 4.02 -8.49
CA ASP A 43 -13.16 3.80 -7.71
C ASP A 43 -12.89 3.45 -6.22
N ASN A 44 -11.71 2.90 -5.91
CA ASN A 44 -11.32 2.52 -4.55
C ASN A 44 -10.56 3.64 -3.80
N GLU A 45 -10.25 4.78 -4.43
CA GLU A 45 -9.39 5.82 -3.83
C GLU A 45 -9.88 6.29 -2.46
N GLY A 46 -11.19 6.56 -2.33
CA GLY A 46 -11.76 7.00 -1.06
C GLY A 46 -11.65 5.98 0.07
N ILE A 47 -11.82 4.69 -0.23
CA ILE A 47 -11.72 3.60 0.76
C ILE A 47 -10.25 3.35 1.11
N VAL A 48 -9.35 3.39 0.11
CA VAL A 48 -7.91 3.22 0.31
C VAL A 48 -7.34 4.37 1.15
N ALA A 49 -7.71 5.62 0.88
CA ALA A 49 -7.25 6.77 1.68
C ALA A 49 -7.72 6.70 3.14
N GLN A 50 -8.93 6.19 3.39
CA GLN A 50 -9.42 5.94 4.75
C GLN A 50 -8.66 4.79 5.42
N ALA A 51 -8.41 3.70 4.69
CA ALA A 51 -7.69 2.56 5.21
C ALA A 51 -6.23 2.89 5.53
N PHE A 52 -5.57 3.74 4.73
CA PHE A 52 -4.16 4.09 4.84
C PHE A 52 -3.97 5.61 5.06
N ALA A 53 -4.11 6.04 6.31
CA ALA A 53 -3.89 7.43 6.70
C ALA A 53 -2.50 7.94 6.27
N GLY A 54 -2.45 9.12 5.68
CA GLY A 54 -1.21 9.74 5.20
C GLY A 54 -0.75 9.27 3.82
N LEU A 55 -1.54 8.45 3.11
CA LEU A 55 -1.25 8.06 1.74
C LEU A 55 -1.19 9.29 0.82
N GLN A 56 -0.19 9.32 -0.06
CA GLN A 56 -0.12 10.27 -1.16
C GLN A 56 -0.51 9.55 -2.46
N THR A 57 -1.66 9.90 -3.02
CA THR A 57 -2.07 9.38 -4.33
C THR A 57 -1.33 10.13 -5.45
N ILE A 58 -0.76 9.38 -6.39
CA ILE A 58 -0.17 9.92 -7.62
C ILE A 58 -0.88 9.32 -8.84
N LYS A 59 -1.06 10.12 -9.90
CA LYS A 59 -1.60 9.67 -11.20
C LYS A 59 -0.51 9.79 -12.27
N PRO A 60 0.40 8.80 -12.38
CA PRO A 60 1.64 8.93 -13.18
C PRO A 60 1.41 8.95 -14.70
N PHE A 61 0.20 8.62 -15.15
CA PHE A 61 -0.16 8.55 -16.57
C PHE A 61 -1.32 9.49 -16.93
N GLY A 62 -1.62 10.48 -16.07
CA GLY A 62 -2.62 11.53 -16.29
C GLY A 62 -2.11 12.69 -17.11
#